data_AF-A0AAW8ARB9-F1
#
_entry.id   AF-A0AAW8ARB9-F1
#
_cell.length_a   1.000
_cell.length_b   1.000
_cell.length_c   1.000
_cell.angle_alpha   90.00
_cell.angle_beta   90.00
_cell.angle_gamma   90.00
#
_symmetry.space_group_name_H-M   'P 1'
#
loop_
_entity.id
_entity.type
_entity.pdbx_description
1 polymer ?
#
loop_
_entity_poly.entity_id
_entity_poly.type
_entity_poly.pdbx_seq_one_letter_code
_entity_poly.pdbx_strand_id
1 'polypeptide(L)'
;NRVRHLDYGVMINRLMYRRLVRNENITLFSPHDVPGLYDAFFVDQDKFEALYLQYEADESIRKKSVPAVDLFSTLMQERASTGRVYIAN
;
A
#
# COMPACT_ATOMS: atom_id res chain seq x y z
N ASN A 1 11.82 -18.00 -1.31
CA ASN A 1 10.62 -18.73 -1.78
C ASN A 1 9.93 -17.94 -2.88
N ARG A 2 9.59 -18.58 -4.01
CA ARG A 2 8.86 -17.98 -5.14
C ARG A 2 7.57 -18.77 -5.37
N VAL A 3 6.43 -18.10 -5.46
CA VAL A 3 5.14 -18.73 -5.78
C VAL A 3 4.67 -18.20 -7.13
N ARG A 4 4.84 -19.01 -8.19
CA ARG A 4 4.65 -18.60 -9.59
C ARG A 4 3.36 -19.13 -10.25
N HIS A 5 2.67 -20.03 -9.57
CA HIS A 5 1.46 -20.68 -10.09
C HIS A 5 0.17 -20.00 -9.60
N LEU A 6 0.28 -18.85 -8.93
CA LEU A 6 -0.83 -18.01 -8.50
C LEU A 6 -0.69 -16.62 -9.13
N ASP A 7 -1.84 -16.01 -9.42
CA ASP A 7 -1.95 -14.61 -9.81
C ASP A 7 -2.12 -13.76 -8.56
N TYR A 8 -1.78 -12.47 -8.66
CA TYR A 8 -1.84 -11.55 -7.53
C TYR A 8 -2.71 -10.34 -7.85
N GLY A 9 -3.56 -9.97 -6.90
CA GLY A 9 -4.27 -8.69 -6.90
C GLY A 9 -3.64 -7.75 -5.88
N VAL A 10 -3.27 -6.54 -6.30
CA VAL A 10 -2.81 -5.48 -5.41
C VAL A 10 -3.91 -4.45 -5.28
N MET A 11 -4.40 -4.30 -4.06
CA MET A 11 -5.41 -3.30 -3.73
C MET A 11 -4.75 -1.93 -3.54
N ILE A 12 -5.30 -0.90 -4.18
CA ILE A 12 -4.78 0.48 -4.12
C ILE A 12 -5.96 1.41 -3.91
N ASN A 13 -5.82 2.40 -3.02
CA ASN A 13 -6.86 3.39 -2.80
C ASN A 13 -6.40 4.83 -3.13
N ARG A 14 -7.31 5.79 -2.94
CA ARG A 14 -7.12 7.21 -3.26
C ARG A 14 -5.85 7.80 -2.64
N LEU A 15 -5.52 7.42 -1.39
CA LEU A 15 -4.34 7.96 -0.70
C LEU A 15 -3.05 7.53 -1.40
N MET A 16 -2.94 6.27 -1.82
CA MET A 16 -1.74 5.74 -2.46
C MET A 16 -1.44 6.46 -3.79
N TYR A 17 -2.47 6.71 -4.60
CA TYR A 17 -2.31 7.50 -5.83
C TYR A 17 -1.92 8.96 -5.54
N ARG A 18 -2.48 9.56 -4.49
CA ARG A 18 -2.11 10.92 -4.09
C ARG A 18 -0.63 11.02 -3.71
N ARG A 19 -0.11 10.04 -2.94
CA ARG A 19 1.31 9.95 -2.60
C ARG A 19 2.17 9.84 -3.87
N LEU A 20 1.76 9.03 -4.84
CA LEU A 20 2.46 8.91 -6.12
C LEU A 20 2.53 10.24 -6.89
N VAL A 21 1.39 10.90 -7.10
CA VAL A 21 1.31 12.16 -7.87
C VAL A 21 2.12 13.27 -7.22
N ARG A 22 2.18 13.29 -5.88
CA ARG A 22 2.94 14.29 -5.11
C ARG A 22 4.41 13.93 -4.90
N ASN A 23 4.86 12.80 -5.44
CA ASN A 23 6.21 12.27 -5.23
C ASN A 23 6.55 12.12 -3.73
N GLU A 24 5.57 11.70 -2.93
CA GLU A 24 5.70 11.46 -1.50
C GLU A 24 6.04 9.99 -1.22
N ASN A 25 6.27 9.68 0.05
CA ASN A 25 6.49 8.31 0.49
C ASN A 25 5.17 7.58 0.77
N ILE A 26 5.21 6.25 0.68
CA ILE A 26 4.21 5.33 1.22
C ILE A 26 4.86 4.58 2.39
N THR A 27 4.17 4.58 3.53
CA THR A 27 4.50 3.79 4.71
C THR A 27 3.83 2.42 4.63
N LEU A 28 4.64 1.38 4.80
CA LEU A 28 4.24 -0.01 4.87
C LEU A 28 4.14 -0.44 6.33
N PHE A 29 3.00 -1.04 6.68
CA PHE A 29 2.68 -1.52 8.02
C PHE A 29 2.42 -3.04 8.01
N SER A 30 2.69 -3.69 9.13
CA SER A 30 2.11 -5.00 9.43
C SER A 30 0.68 -4.78 9.93
N PRO A 31 -0.36 -5.43 9.36
CA PRO A 31 -1.75 -5.25 9.82
C PRO A 31 -1.98 -5.52 11.31
N HIS A 32 -1.13 -6.33 11.93
CA HIS A 32 -1.19 -6.63 13.37
C HIS A 32 -0.83 -5.43 14.27
N ASP A 33 -0.02 -4.51 13.77
CA ASP A 33 0.51 -3.38 14.54
C ASP A 33 -0.34 -2.10 14.36
N VAL A 34 -1.37 -2.14 13.51
CA VAL A 34 -2.22 -1.01 13.14
C VAL A 34 -3.71 -1.38 13.18
N PRO A 35 -4.29 -1.59 14.38
CA PRO A 35 -5.67 -2.04 14.53
C PRO A 35 -6.68 -1.17 13.78
N GLY A 36 -7.57 -1.80 13.02
CA GLY A 36 -8.63 -1.11 12.27
C GLY A 36 -8.19 -0.42 10.98
N LEU A 37 -6.89 -0.32 10.68
CA LEU A 37 -6.40 0.26 9.42
C LEU A 37 -6.81 -0.60 8.22
N TYR A 38 -6.69 -1.93 8.35
CA TYR A 38 -7.07 -2.87 7.28
C TYR A 38 -8.56 -2.81 6.97
N ASP A 39 -9.42 -2.81 7.99
CA ASP A 39 -10.87 -2.73 7.77
C ASP A 39 -11.26 -1.38 7.14
N ALA A 40 -10.72 -0.27 7.68
CA ALA A 40 -10.97 1.07 7.16
C ALA A 40 -10.58 1.21 5.68
N PHE A 41 -9.50 0.53 5.25
CA PHE A 41 -9.06 0.55 3.86
C PHE A 41 -10.16 0.16 2.86
N PHE A 42 -11.08 -0.75 3.23
CA PHE A 42 -12.17 -1.19 2.35
C PHE A 42 -13.51 -0.50 2.62
N VAL A 43 -13.76 -0.03 3.84
CA VAL A 43 -15.10 0.45 4.24
C VAL A 43 -15.22 1.98 4.34
N ASP A 44 -14.14 2.69 4.67
CA ASP A 44 -14.18 4.12 4.97
C ASP A 44 -12.84 4.79 4.64
N GLN A 45 -12.79 5.49 3.51
CA GLN A 45 -11.58 6.12 2.99
C GLN A 45 -11.08 7.28 3.86
N ASP A 46 -11.97 8.02 4.50
CA ASP A 46 -11.59 9.17 5.32
C ASP A 46 -11.06 8.69 6.68
N LYS A 47 -11.68 7.65 7.26
CA LYS A 47 -11.15 6.97 8.44
C LYS A 47 -9.81 6.30 8.16
N PHE A 48 -9.65 5.67 6.99
CA PHE A 48 -8.37 5.09 6.58
C PHE A 48 -7.28 6.18 6.53
N GLU A 49 -7.54 7.31 5.88
CA GLU A 49 -6.57 8.40 5.77
C GLU A 49 -6.17 8.95 7.15
N ALA A 50 -7.13 9.11 8.06
CA ALA A 50 -6.86 9.53 9.44
C ALA A 50 -5.99 8.54 10.21
N LEU A 51 -6.34 7.25 10.21
CA LEU A 51 -5.57 6.20 10.90
C LEU A 51 -4.17 6.04 10.29
N TYR A 52 -4.07 6.10 8.97
CA TYR A 52 -2.81 5.98 8.26
C TYR A 52 -1.82 7.06 8.69
N LEU A 53 -2.24 8.32 8.70
CA LEU A 53 -1.41 9.45 9.12
C LEU A 53 -1.06 9.37 10.61
N GLN A 54 -1.99 8.94 11.46
CA GLN A 54 -1.73 8.71 12.88
C GLN A 54 -0.62 7.67 13.08
N TYR A 55 -0.72 6.50 12.45
CA TYR A 55 0.28 5.45 12.59
C TYR A 55 1.61 5.77 11.88
N GLU A 56 1.57 6.58 10.82
CA GLU A 56 2.76 7.11 10.16
C GLU A 56 3.55 8.06 11.09
N ALA A 57 2.87 8.80 11.97
CA ALA A 57 3.52 9.66 12.96
C ALA A 57 4.00 8.92 14.22
N ASP A 58 3.45 7.75 14.56
CA ASP A 58 3.79 7.02 15.79
C ASP A 58 5.11 6.24 15.67
N GLU A 59 6.19 6.75 16.25
CA GLU A 59 7.53 6.13 16.18
C GLU A 59 7.63 4.76 16.86
N SER A 60 6.68 4.38 17.72
CA SER A 60 6.68 3.07 18.40
C SER A 60 6.23 1.92 17.48
N ILE A 61 5.53 2.23 16.39
CA ILE A 61 5.01 1.24 15.44
C ILE A 61 6.09 0.85 14.44
N ARG A 62 6.29 -0.47 14.28
CA ARG A 62 7.17 -1.00 13.24
C ARG A 62 6.61 -0.66 11.86
N LYS A 63 7.37 0.10 11.08
CA LYS A 63 6.98 0.53 9.74
C LYS A 63 8.19 0.68 8.82
N LYS A 64 7.93 0.70 7.52
CA LYS A 64 8.93 1.03 6.51
C LYS A 64 8.40 2.10 5.56
N SER A 65 9.10 3.21 5.45
CA SER A 65 8.80 4.25 4.46
C SER A 65 9.54 3.95 3.15
N VAL A 66 8.83 3.99 2.02
CA VAL A 66 9.42 3.83 0.68
C VAL A 66 8.92 4.94 -0.24
N PRO A 67 9.71 5.42 -1.21
CA PRO A 67 9.21 6.35 -2.22
C PRO A 67 8.04 5.74 -2.99
N ALA A 68 6.95 6.49 -3.17
CA ALA A 68 5.78 5.97 -3.88
C ALA A 68 6.14 5.59 -5.33
N VAL A 69 6.99 6.38 -5.99
CA VAL A 69 7.46 6.11 -7.36
C VAL A 69 8.14 4.75 -7.46
N ASP A 70 9.02 4.40 -6.52
CA ASP A 70 9.75 3.13 -6.54
C ASP A 70 8.80 1.93 -6.35
N LEU A 71 7.84 2.06 -5.42
CA LEU A 71 6.85 1.04 -5.14
C LEU A 71 5.96 0.78 -6.35
N PHE A 72 5.41 1.85 -6.95
CA PHE A 72 4.56 1.74 -8.14
C PHE A 72 5.35 1.26 -9.37
N SER A 73 6.60 1.68 -9.53
CA SER A 73 7.46 1.22 -10.62
C SER A 73 7.70 -0.29 -10.53
N THR A 74 8.00 -0.78 -9.32
CA THR A 74 8.17 -2.22 -9.06
C THR A 74 6.88 -2.99 -9.38
N LEU A 75 5.73 -2.48 -8.93
CA LEU A 75 4.42 -3.09 -9.23
C LEU A 75 4.16 -3.17 -10.74
N MET A 76 4.39 -2.07 -11.47
CA MET A 76 4.16 -2.01 -12.91
C MET A 76 5.13 -2.90 -13.68
N GLN A 77 6.38 -3.01 -13.24
CA GLN A 77 7.38 -3.88 -13.84
C GLN A 77 7.00 -5.36 -13.71
N GLU A 78 6.56 -5.80 -12.53
CA GLU A 78 6.09 -7.18 -12.33
C GLU A 78 4.82 -7.47 -13.13
N ARG A 79 3.90 -6.50 -13.20
CA ARG A 79 2.70 -6.58 -14.05
C ARG A 79 3.07 -6.72 -15.53
N ALA A 80 3.99 -5.91 -16.04
CA ALA A 80 4.43 -5.97 -17.43
C ALA A 80 5.16 -7.29 -17.76
N SER A 81 5.98 -7.77 -16.82
CA SER A 81 6.80 -8.98 -17.03
C SER A 81 5.99 -10.28 -17.00
N THR A 82 4.95 -10.34 -16.17
CA THR A 82 4.18 -11.58 -15.95
C THR A 82 2.79 -11.55 -16.56
N GLY A 83 2.20 -10.36 -16.75
CA GLY A 83 0.79 -10.19 -17.13
C GLY A 83 -0.23 -10.60 -16.05
N ARG A 84 0.23 -11.03 -14.87
CA ARG A 84 -0.59 -11.74 -13.86
C ARG A 84 -0.65 -11.02 -12.51
N VAL A 85 -0.30 -9.73 -12.51
CA VAL A 85 -0.46 -8.82 -11.37
C VAL A 85 -1.55 -7.81 -11.70
N TYR A 86 -2.70 -7.97 -11.06
CA TYR A 86 -3.89 -7.15 -11.23
C TYR A 86 -3.91 -6.01 -10.21
N ILE A 87 -4.55 -4.90 -10.58
CA ILE A 87 -4.79 -3.75 -9.69
C ILE A 87 -6.29 -3.71 -9.42
N ALA A 88 -6.65 -3.62 -8.15
CA ALA A 88 -8.02 -3.41 -7.71
C ALA A 88 -8.10 -2.09 -6.94
N ASN A 89 -9.15 -1.31 -7.20
CA ASN A 89 -9.40 0.01 -6.61
C ASN A 89 -10.56 -0.05 -5.62
#